data_AF-A0A1G6LPV7-F1
#
_entry.id   AF-A0A1G6LPV7-F1
#
_cell.length_a   1.000
_cell.length_b   1.000
_cell.length_c   1.000
_cell.angle_alpha   90.00
_cell.angle_beta   90.00
_cell.angle_gamma   90.00
#
_symmetry.space_group_name_H-M   'P 1'
#
loop_
_entity.id
_entity.type
_entity.pdbx_description
1 polymer ?
#
loop_
_entity_poly.entity_id
_entity_poly.type
_entity_poly.pdbx_seq_one_letter_code
_entity_poly.pdbx_strand_id
1 'polypeptide(L)'
;MEKTWIRFLLPEDEYKRRTMLVYFAEAAILQLIAVIALIVISRFELIPLDGVIVLMLMMFGTVAYVWIRYILSGMEFAEIMTEKAYRRERKLVVVKSSTYFLVFNGMISLYYLFGPMEVSLVEGLMVSSLGALLLFVTNFISLRRSYQKNRELID
;
A
#
# COMPACT_ATOMS: atom_id res chain seq x y z
N MET A 1 -9.86 19.68 -21.21
CA MET A 1 -9.00 18.73 -20.49
C MET A 1 -8.00 19.52 -19.67
N GLU A 2 -8.04 19.39 -18.35
CA GLU A 2 -7.24 20.20 -17.44
C GLU A 2 -5.76 19.80 -17.51
N LYS A 3 -4.89 20.78 -17.81
CA LYS A 3 -3.44 20.62 -17.84
C LYS A 3 -2.92 20.73 -16.40
N THR A 4 -3.01 19.65 -15.64
CA THR A 4 -2.45 19.57 -14.28
C THR A 4 -1.13 18.83 -14.27
N TRP A 5 -0.20 19.29 -13.44
CA TRP A 5 1.14 18.69 -13.30
C TRP A 5 1.10 17.27 -12.73
N ILE A 6 0.03 16.92 -11.99
CA ILE A 6 -0.16 15.57 -11.40
C ILE A 6 -0.44 14.50 -12.47
N ARG A 7 -0.71 14.89 -13.73
CA ARG A 7 -1.06 13.94 -14.80
C ARG A 7 -0.03 12.83 -14.99
N PHE A 8 1.27 13.10 -14.82
CA PHE A 8 2.31 12.07 -15.01
C PHE A 8 2.23 10.94 -13.96
N LEU A 9 1.58 11.19 -12.82
CA LEU A 9 1.41 10.22 -11.72
C LEU A 9 0.07 9.46 -11.79
N LEU A 10 -0.88 9.91 -12.61
CA LEU A 10 -2.22 9.33 -12.66
C LEU A 10 -2.31 8.24 -13.75
N PRO A 11 -3.16 7.20 -13.56
CA PRO A 11 -3.39 6.20 -14.58
C PRO A 11 -4.00 6.78 -15.85
N GLU A 12 -3.77 6.09 -16.96
CA GLU A 12 -4.40 6.40 -18.24
C GLU A 12 -5.91 6.13 -18.24
N ASP A 13 -6.33 5.07 -17.53
CA ASP A 13 -7.73 4.68 -17.32
C ASP A 13 -8.51 5.76 -16.54
N GLU A 14 -9.60 6.23 -17.14
CA GLU A 14 -10.46 7.30 -16.60
C GLU A 14 -11.10 6.93 -15.26
N TYR A 15 -11.58 5.69 -15.12
CA TYR A 15 -12.22 5.23 -13.89
C TYR A 15 -11.22 5.15 -12.74
N LYS A 16 -10.03 4.60 -13.00
CA LYS A 16 -8.95 4.53 -12.00
C LYS A 16 -8.47 5.92 -11.61
N ARG A 17 -8.35 6.83 -12.58
CA ARG A 17 -7.95 8.22 -12.33
C ARG A 17 -8.95 8.94 -11.45
N ARG A 18 -10.24 8.90 -11.78
CA ARG A 18 -11.30 9.56 -11.00
C ARG A 18 -11.33 9.04 -9.57
N THR A 19 -11.22 7.71 -9.41
CA THR A 19 -11.25 7.08 -8.08
C THR A 19 -10.03 7.45 -7.25
N MET A 20 -8.83 7.46 -7.83
CA MET A 20 -7.63 7.90 -7.10
C MET A 20 -7.69 9.37 -6.70
N LEU A 21 -8.20 10.27 -7.54
CA LEU A 21 -8.39 11.67 -7.18
C LEU A 21 -9.33 11.83 -5.98
N VAL A 22 -10.40 11.04 -5.93
CA VAL A 22 -11.30 11.01 -4.76
C VAL A 22 -10.56 10.54 -3.51
N TYR A 23 -9.76 9.47 -3.59
CA TYR A 23 -8.98 9.01 -2.43
C TYR A 23 -7.95 10.02 -1.96
N PHE A 24 -7.29 10.73 -2.88
CA PHE A 24 -6.38 11.82 -2.52
C PHE A 24 -7.11 12.99 -1.86
N ALA A 25 -8.30 13.35 -2.35
CA ALA A 25 -9.12 14.38 -1.73
C ALA A 25 -9.61 13.97 -0.32
N GLU A 26 -10.10 12.73 -0.17
CA GLU A 26 -10.47 12.16 1.13
C GLU A 26 -9.28 12.20 2.10
N ALA A 27 -8.10 11.76 1.65
CA ALA A 27 -6.88 11.76 2.45
C ALA A 27 -6.45 13.17 2.87
N ALA A 28 -6.51 14.15 1.96
CA ALA A 28 -6.18 15.54 2.26
C ALA A 28 -7.12 16.16 3.29
N ILE A 29 -8.42 15.86 3.23
CA ILE A 29 -9.41 16.32 4.21
C ILE A 29 -9.13 15.68 5.58
N LEU A 30 -8.88 14.37 5.62
CA LEU A 30 -8.53 13.68 6.88
C LEU A 30 -7.24 14.23 7.49
N GLN A 31 -6.25 14.51 6.66
CA GLN A 31 -4.99 15.13 7.07
C GLN A 31 -5.23 16.51 7.67
N LEU A 32 -6.07 17.34 7.04
CA LEU A 32 -6.43 18.65 7.57
C LEU A 32 -7.10 18.55 8.95
N ILE A 33 -8.07 17.64 9.09
CA ILE A 33 -8.75 17.38 10.37
C ILE A 33 -7.76 16.92 11.44
N ALA A 34 -6.84 16.01 11.08
CA ALA A 34 -5.80 15.53 11.99
C ALA A 34 -4.89 16.68 12.45
N VAL A 35 -4.51 17.59 11.55
CA VAL A 35 -3.65 18.75 11.90
C VAL A 35 -4.39 19.67 12.87
N ILE A 36 -5.66 19.97 12.61
CA ILE A 36 -6.48 20.78 13.51
C ILE A 36 -6.57 20.13 14.89
N ALA A 37 -6.83 18.82 14.95
CA ALA A 37 -6.89 18.08 16.22
C ALA A 37 -5.55 18.14 16.98
N LEU A 38 -4.42 17.97 16.29
CA LEU A 38 -3.11 18.05 16.92
C LEU A 38 -2.77 19.45 17.44
N ILE A 39 -3.18 20.51 16.75
CA ILE A 39 -3.01 21.90 17.24
C ILE A 39 -3.80 22.11 18.54
N VAL A 40 -5.01 21.55 18.62
CA VAL A 40 -5.82 21.64 19.85
C VAL A 40 -5.15 20.84 20.97
N ILE A 41 -4.74 19.59 20.71
CA ILE A 41 -4.09 18.73 21.71
C ILE A 41 -2.78 19.35 22.22
N SER A 42 -1.96 19.91 21.33
CA SER A 42 -0.68 20.51 21.70
C SER A 42 -0.86 21.72 22.60
N ARG A 43 -1.98 22.45 22.47
CA ARG A 43 -2.29 23.60 23.33
C ARG A 43 -2.60 23.23 24.78
N PHE A 44 -3.12 22.03 25.01
CA PHE A 44 -3.46 21.54 26.35
C PHE A 44 -2.32 20.75 27.02
N GLU A 45 -1.17 20.61 26.36
CA GLU A 45 0.00 19.84 26.83
C GLU A 45 -0.36 18.44 27.36
N LEU A 46 -1.44 17.84 26.83
CA LEU A 46 -1.99 16.57 27.31
C LEU A 46 -1.01 15.41 27.12
N ILE A 47 -0.17 15.49 26.08
CA ILE A 47 0.77 14.44 25.67
C ILE A 47 2.06 15.13 25.23
N PRO A 48 3.24 14.73 25.77
CA PRO A 48 4.52 15.17 25.22
C PRO A 48 4.69 14.54 23.83
N LEU A 49 4.49 15.35 22.79
CA LEU A 49 4.60 14.91 21.40
C LEU A 49 5.90 15.40 20.78
N ASP A 50 6.71 14.46 20.31
CA ASP A 50 7.87 14.76 19.46
C ASP A 50 7.40 15.17 18.06
N GLY A 51 7.83 16.35 17.61
CA GLY A 51 7.42 16.90 16.31
C GLY A 51 7.84 16.03 15.11
N VAL A 52 8.98 15.35 15.19
CA VAL A 52 9.45 14.45 14.13
C VAL A 52 8.55 13.22 14.04
N ILE A 53 8.23 12.61 15.19
CA ILE A 53 7.34 11.44 15.24
C ILE A 53 5.95 11.80 14.69
N VAL A 54 5.42 12.96 15.08
CA VAL A 54 4.13 13.46 14.58
C VAL A 54 4.14 13.64 13.06
N LEU A 55 5.18 14.25 12.50
CA LEU A 55 5.30 14.42 11.05
C LEU A 55 5.40 13.08 10.30
N MET A 56 6.17 12.12 10.85
CA MET A 56 6.25 10.78 10.27
C MET A 56 4.89 10.07 10.28
N LEU A 57 4.15 10.14 11.40
CA LEU A 57 2.81 9.56 11.50
C LEU A 57 1.82 10.22 10.53
N MET A 58 1.92 11.53 10.35
CA MET A 58 1.12 12.30 9.40
C MET A 58 1.36 11.87 7.95
N MET A 59 2.63 11.80 7.54
CA MET A 59 3.00 11.36 6.19
C MET A 59 2.60 9.91 5.96
N PHE A 60 2.95 9.02 6.89
CA PHE A 60 2.63 7.61 6.80
C PHE A 60 1.12 7.37 6.80
N GLY A 61 0.38 8.06 7.66
CA GLY A 61 -1.08 7.93 7.76
C GLY A 61 -1.81 8.30 6.47
N THR A 62 -1.39 9.39 5.81
CA THR A 62 -1.96 9.80 4.52
C THR A 62 -1.71 8.75 3.44
N VAL A 63 -0.47 8.28 3.31
CA VAL A 63 -0.09 7.28 2.31
C VAL A 63 -0.80 5.95 2.60
N ALA A 64 -0.83 5.51 3.85
CA ALA A 64 -1.48 4.29 4.28
C ALA A 64 -2.99 4.33 3.99
N TYR A 65 -3.65 5.47 4.22
CA TYR A 65 -5.08 5.62 3.91
C TYR A 65 -5.36 5.41 2.41
N VAL A 66 -4.63 6.13 1.54
CA VAL A 66 -4.80 6.00 0.08
C VAL A 66 -4.50 4.58 -0.36
N TRP A 67 -3.43 3.99 0.16
CA TRP A 67 -3.00 2.63 -0.17
C TRP A 67 -4.05 1.58 0.24
N ILE A 68 -4.57 1.65 1.47
CA ILE A 68 -5.63 0.76 1.94
C ILE A 68 -6.90 0.90 1.09
N ARG A 69 -7.32 2.13 0.80
CA ARG A 69 -8.51 2.39 -0.04
C ARG A 69 -8.34 1.85 -1.44
N TYR A 70 -7.15 2.03 -2.01
CA TYR A 70 -6.78 1.48 -3.30
C TYR A 70 -6.86 -0.06 -3.32
N ILE A 71 -6.30 -0.75 -2.32
CA ILE A 71 -6.39 -2.22 -2.22
C ILE A 71 -7.85 -2.67 -2.10
N LEU A 72 -8.63 -2.01 -1.24
CA LEU A 72 -10.04 -2.34 -1.02
C LEU A 72 -10.93 -2.06 -2.23
N SER A 73 -10.49 -1.15 -3.12
CA SER A 73 -11.21 -0.85 -4.35
C SER A 73 -11.25 -2.04 -5.31
N GLY A 74 -10.21 -2.90 -5.29
CA GLY A 74 -10.06 -4.03 -6.20
C GLY A 74 -9.81 -3.64 -7.66
N MET A 75 -9.50 -2.36 -7.95
CA MET A 75 -9.36 -1.83 -9.31
C MET A 75 -8.26 -2.49 -10.15
N GLU A 76 -7.28 -3.13 -9.52
CA GLU A 76 -6.17 -3.79 -10.22
C GLU A 76 -6.61 -5.00 -11.03
N PHE A 77 -7.64 -5.69 -10.57
CA PHE A 77 -8.07 -6.97 -11.12
C PHE A 77 -9.47 -6.88 -11.73
N ALA A 78 -9.86 -5.71 -12.23
CA ALA A 78 -11.20 -5.42 -12.74
C ALA A 78 -11.64 -6.36 -13.88
N GLU A 79 -10.70 -6.96 -14.62
CA GLU A 79 -10.99 -7.88 -15.73
C GLU A 79 -11.23 -9.34 -15.28
N ILE A 80 -10.98 -9.67 -14.00
CA ILE A 80 -11.08 -11.05 -13.51
C ILE A 80 -12.53 -11.35 -13.13
N MET A 81 -13.25 -11.97 -14.06
CA MET A 81 -14.66 -12.35 -13.88
C MET A 81 -14.87 -13.86 -13.73
N THR A 82 -13.92 -14.70 -14.15
CA THR A 82 -14.08 -16.17 -14.13
C THR A 82 -13.33 -16.82 -12.97
N GLU A 83 -13.89 -17.89 -12.41
CA GLU A 83 -13.25 -18.66 -11.33
C GLU A 83 -11.89 -19.25 -11.76
N LYS A 84 -11.76 -19.62 -13.05
CA LYS A 84 -10.51 -20.12 -13.63
C LYS A 84 -9.42 -19.04 -13.63
N ALA A 85 -9.77 -17.79 -13.99
CA ALA A 85 -8.85 -16.66 -13.94
C ALA A 85 -8.46 -16.31 -12.49
N TYR A 86 -9.42 -16.32 -11.57
CA TYR A 86 -9.15 -16.09 -10.14
C TYR A 86 -8.16 -17.10 -9.55
N ARG A 87 -8.36 -18.40 -9.78
CA ARG A 87 -7.44 -19.45 -9.29
C ARG A 87 -6.05 -19.34 -9.90
N ARG A 88 -5.95 -18.93 -11.18
CA ARG A 88 -4.67 -18.71 -11.87
C ARG A 88 -3.92 -17.53 -11.25
N GLU A 89 -4.57 -16.39 -11.11
CA GLU A 89 -3.94 -15.19 -10.54
C GLU A 89 -3.59 -15.37 -9.06
N ARG A 90 -4.40 -16.09 -8.29
CA ARG A 90 -4.06 -16.44 -6.90
C ARG A 90 -2.74 -17.20 -6.81
N LYS A 91 -2.52 -18.18 -7.70
CA LYS A 91 -1.23 -18.90 -7.76
C LYS A 91 -0.10 -17.97 -8.15
N LEU A 92 -0.35 -17.06 -9.09
CA LEU A 92 0.64 -16.10 -9.56
C LEU A 92 1.04 -15.10 -8.47
N VAL A 93 0.11 -14.64 -7.64
CA VAL A 93 0.36 -13.82 -6.45
C VAL A 93 1.23 -14.56 -5.44
N VAL A 94 0.95 -15.84 -5.16
CA VAL A 94 1.77 -16.67 -4.28
C VAL A 94 3.18 -16.79 -4.83
N VAL A 95 3.33 -17.16 -6.11
CA VAL A 95 4.63 -17.32 -6.76
C VAL A 95 5.43 -16.01 -6.72
N LYS A 96 4.84 -14.88 -7.11
CA LYS A 96 5.49 -13.57 -7.07
C LYS A 96 5.96 -13.20 -5.66
N SER A 97 5.11 -13.42 -4.66
CA SER A 97 5.44 -13.08 -3.27
C SER A 97 6.53 -13.99 -2.72
N SER A 98 6.50 -15.29 -3.03
CA SER A 98 7.57 -16.23 -2.68
C SER A 98 8.88 -15.93 -3.40
N THR A 99 8.85 -15.57 -4.68
CA THR A 99 10.05 -15.16 -5.43
C THR A 99 10.64 -13.90 -4.82
N TYR A 100 9.82 -12.89 -4.52
CA TYR A 100 10.28 -11.69 -3.81
C TYR A 100 10.94 -12.04 -2.48
N PHE A 101 10.28 -12.87 -1.66
CA PHE A 101 10.82 -13.34 -0.39
C PHE A 101 12.19 -14.01 -0.54
N LEU A 102 12.30 -14.99 -1.44
CA LEU A 102 13.54 -15.74 -1.65
C LEU A 102 14.68 -14.87 -2.18
N VAL A 103 14.39 -14.00 -3.15
CA VAL A 103 15.39 -13.12 -3.76
C VAL A 103 15.90 -12.11 -2.74
N PHE A 104 15.02 -11.43 -2.00
CA PHE A 104 15.45 -10.42 -1.02
C PHE A 104 16.14 -11.03 0.19
N ASN A 105 15.63 -12.13 0.76
CA ASN A 105 16.32 -12.81 1.86
C ASN A 105 17.66 -13.39 1.42
N GLY A 106 17.74 -13.94 0.20
CA GLY A 106 18.98 -14.44 -0.40
C GLY A 106 20.00 -13.32 -0.59
N MET A 107 19.58 -12.17 -1.13
CA MET A 107 20.46 -11.00 -1.27
C MET A 107 20.96 -10.51 0.08
N ILE A 108 20.07 -10.32 1.07
CA ILE A 108 20.46 -9.89 2.42
C ILE A 108 21.47 -10.85 3.03
N SER A 109 21.25 -12.16 2.89
CA SER A 109 22.17 -13.18 3.41
C SER A 109 23.53 -13.12 2.70
N LEU A 110 23.57 -12.90 1.38
CA LEU A 110 24.82 -12.74 0.64
C LEU A 110 25.57 -11.46 1.04
N TYR A 111 24.86 -10.34 1.18
CA TYR A 111 25.45 -9.07 1.63
C TYR A 111 25.99 -9.16 3.06
N TYR A 112 25.34 -9.92 3.95
CA TYR A 112 25.83 -10.17 5.30
C TYR A 112 27.11 -11.02 5.32
N LEU A 113 27.23 -12.02 4.43
CA LEU A 113 28.39 -12.91 4.36
C LEU A 113 29.62 -12.26 3.71
N PHE A 114 29.41 -11.44 2.68
CA PHE A 114 30.50 -10.92 1.82
C PHE A 114 30.65 -9.40 1.83
N GLY A 115 29.73 -8.66 2.46
CA GLY A 115 29.70 -7.20 2.45
C GLY A 115 29.83 -6.57 3.83
N PRO A 116 30.08 -5.25 3.91
CA PRO A 116 30.13 -4.51 5.16
C PRO A 116 28.70 -4.18 5.62
N MET A 117 27.99 -5.16 6.18
CA MET A 117 26.64 -4.95 6.71
C MET A 117 26.71 -4.59 8.19
N GLU A 118 26.34 -3.36 8.53
CA GLU A 118 26.27 -2.90 9.95
C GLU A 118 24.99 -3.38 10.65
N VAL A 119 23.95 -3.72 9.88
CA VAL A 119 22.64 -4.16 10.38
C VAL A 119 22.68 -5.65 10.71
N SER A 120 22.02 -6.04 11.81
CA SER A 120 21.95 -7.46 12.19
C SER A 120 21.22 -8.27 11.11
N LEU A 121 21.70 -9.51 10.87
CA LEU A 121 21.07 -10.41 9.89
C LEU A 121 19.57 -10.58 10.20
N VAL A 122 19.22 -10.71 11.47
CA VAL A 122 17.83 -10.89 11.92
C VAL A 122 16.96 -9.70 11.54
N GLU A 123 17.44 -8.47 11.74
CA GLU A 123 16.71 -7.26 11.34
C GLU A 123 16.49 -7.19 9.83
N GLY A 124 17.53 -7.48 9.03
CA GLY A 124 17.40 -7.50 7.57
C GLY A 124 16.38 -8.53 7.08
N LEU A 125 16.48 -9.77 7.58
CA LEU A 125 15.54 -10.84 7.25
C LEU A 125 14.11 -10.49 7.70
N MET A 126 13.95 -9.87 8.87
CA MET A 126 12.62 -9.43 9.35
C MET A 126 11.99 -8.40 8.41
N VAL A 127 12.74 -7.38 7.99
CA VAL A 127 12.24 -6.33 7.09
C VAL A 127 11.84 -6.90 5.73
N SER A 128 12.68 -7.75 5.12
CA SER A 128 12.34 -8.39 3.84
C SER A 128 11.15 -9.34 3.93
N SER A 129 11.03 -10.07 5.04
CA SER A 129 9.89 -10.94 5.32
C SER A 129 8.59 -10.15 5.47
N LEU A 130 8.63 -9.01 6.17
CA LEU A 130 7.49 -8.09 6.27
C LEU A 130 7.12 -7.52 4.90
N GLY A 131 8.09 -7.13 4.08
CA GLY A 131 7.84 -6.68 2.71
C GLY A 131 7.14 -7.74 1.84
N ALA A 132 7.59 -9.00 1.94
CA ALA A 132 6.98 -10.12 1.23
C ALA A 132 5.54 -10.38 1.69
N LEU A 133 5.32 -10.32 3.01
CA LEU A 133 3.98 -10.49 3.60
C LEU A 133 3.04 -9.38 3.15
N LEU A 134 3.48 -8.12 3.18
CA LEU A 134 2.70 -6.97 2.73
C LEU A 134 2.34 -7.10 1.25
N LEU A 135 3.31 -7.48 0.41
CA LEU A 135 3.08 -7.73 -1.01
C LEU A 135 2.02 -8.82 -1.23
N PHE A 136 2.12 -9.93 -0.49
CA PHE A 136 1.15 -11.02 -0.57
C PHE A 136 -0.25 -10.58 -0.15
N VAL A 137 -0.38 -9.97 1.03
CA VAL A 137 -1.66 -9.56 1.61
C VAL A 137 -2.35 -8.52 0.72
N THR A 138 -1.60 -7.53 0.23
CA THR A 138 -2.09 -6.48 -0.66
C THR A 138 -2.71 -7.07 -1.92
N ASN A 139 -1.93 -7.88 -2.65
CA ASN A 139 -2.40 -8.48 -3.89
C ASN A 139 -3.55 -9.47 -3.66
N PHE A 140 -3.50 -10.23 -2.56
CA PHE A 140 -4.53 -11.20 -2.22
C PHE A 140 -5.86 -10.53 -1.88
N ILE A 141 -5.85 -9.48 -1.06
CA ILE A 141 -7.06 -8.72 -0.70
C ILE A 141 -7.64 -8.03 -1.94
N SER A 142 -6.80 -7.36 -2.73
CA SER A 142 -7.19 -6.69 -3.98
C SER A 142 -7.86 -7.69 -4.95
N LEU A 143 -7.25 -8.86 -5.15
CA LEU A 143 -7.78 -9.93 -6.00
C LEU A 143 -9.12 -10.48 -5.49
N ARG A 144 -9.23 -10.74 -4.19
CA ARG A 144 -10.47 -11.25 -3.57
C ARG A 144 -11.61 -10.25 -3.69
N ARG A 145 -11.35 -8.97 -3.40
CA ARG A 145 -12.33 -7.88 -3.51
C ARG A 145 -12.81 -7.70 -4.95
N SER A 146 -11.88 -7.72 -5.90
CA SER A 146 -12.24 -7.59 -7.32
C SER A 146 -13.13 -8.73 -7.80
N TYR A 147 -12.77 -9.98 -7.47
CA TYR A 147 -13.55 -11.15 -7.86
C TYR A 147 -14.98 -11.13 -7.29
N GLN A 148 -15.14 -10.72 -6.03
CA GLN A 148 -16.46 -10.58 -5.41
C GLN A 148 -17.31 -9.53 -6.13
N LYS A 149 -16.77 -8.32 -6.34
CA LYS A 149 -17.49 -7.24 -7.04
C LYS A 149 -17.87 -7.63 -8.47
N ASN A 150 -16.95 -8.25 -9.20
CA ASN A 150 -17.19 -8.62 -10.59
C ASN A 150 -18.26 -9.71 -10.73
N ARG A 151 -18.32 -10.64 -9.77
CA ARG A 151 -19.36 -11.67 -9.77
C ARG A 151 -20.74 -11.09 -9.49
N GLU A 152 -20.84 -10.15 -8.54
CA GLU A 152 -22.10 -9.42 -8.23
C GLU A 152 -22.63 -8.59 -9.41
N LEU A 153 -21.79 -8.25 -10.40
CA LEU A 153 -22.20 -7.51 -11.60
C LEU A 153 -22.71 -8.43 -12.74
N ILE A 154 -22.44 -9.72 -12.66
CA ILE A 154 -22.79 -10.72 -13.69
C ILE A 154 -24.01 -11.55 -13.27
N ASP A 155 -24.19 -11.76 -11.95
CA ASP A 155 -25.39 -12.34 -11.35
C ASP A 155 -26.55 -11.31 -11.30
#